data_AF-A0AAV5Y7X2-F1
#
_entry.id   AF-A0AAV5Y7X2-F1
#
_cell.length_a   1.000
_cell.length_b   1.000
_cell.length_c   1.000
_cell.angle_alpha   90.00
_cell.angle_beta   90.00
_cell.angle_gamma   90.00
#
_symmetry.space_group_name_H-M   'P 1'
#
loop_
_entity.id
_entity.type
_entity.pdbx_description
1 polymer ?
#
loop_
_entity_poly.entity_id
_entity_poly.type
_entity_poly.pdbx_seq_one_letter_code
_entity_poly.pdbx_strand_id
1 'polypeptide(L)'
;MSGDPETFHMDPDVVRESRPVVLLLGGVALLALGLPFLADGDRVAWGIHVLGLVGFLVFAGTAYHSLRVARRAPARAVTIDGDGLWLTMSPKERGLVPWRAIRGFRERFMTQRLELVDGRRRALISLEYQLTGFERLRAIVLARTAAVARPRAQSVSFSRSVAHHAIALGCVIGFAAMAWYLRAGSWVVSGLGLLLVVVVAREYLTTVCKVVVSPAGVHVAYPGRGRTVPVSEIASLQLADLLDMGMRRSEVHLLIRGARRPIRLSGLGESSLELYQVLAKALTPR
;
A
#
# COMPACT_ATOMS: atom_id res chain seq x y z
N MET A 1 -30.76 -13.76 -7.81
CA MET A 1 -30.17 -13.56 -9.15
C MET A 1 -28.74 -14.07 -9.12
N SER A 2 -28.54 -15.34 -9.49
CA SER A 2 -27.20 -15.86 -9.77
C SER A 2 -26.75 -15.25 -11.10
N GLY A 3 -25.91 -14.23 -11.04
CA GLY A 3 -25.25 -13.74 -12.25
C GLY A 3 -24.28 -14.80 -12.75
N ASP A 4 -24.11 -14.89 -14.06
CA ASP A 4 -23.08 -15.72 -14.68
C ASP A 4 -21.71 -15.42 -14.06
N PRO A 5 -20.84 -16.44 -13.91
CA PRO A 5 -19.52 -16.26 -13.34
C PRO A 5 -18.72 -15.25 -14.17
N GLU A 6 -18.17 -14.24 -13.49
CA GLU A 6 -17.32 -13.21 -14.10
C GLU A 6 -15.86 -13.46 -13.69
N THR A 7 -14.94 -13.51 -14.65
CA THR A 7 -13.51 -13.76 -14.40
C THR A 7 -12.67 -12.52 -14.67
N PHE A 8 -11.81 -12.20 -13.70
CA PHE A 8 -10.84 -11.12 -13.72
C PHE A 8 -9.44 -11.72 -13.90
N HIS A 9 -8.79 -11.38 -15.01
CA HIS A 9 -7.45 -11.87 -15.34
C HIS A 9 -6.39 -10.84 -14.98
N MET A 10 -5.17 -11.31 -14.69
CA MET A 10 -4.02 -10.40 -14.59
C MET A 10 -3.82 -9.68 -15.90
N ASP A 11 -3.52 -8.40 -15.82
CA ASP A 11 -3.18 -7.57 -16.98
C ASP A 11 -2.02 -8.21 -17.76
N PRO A 12 -2.21 -8.54 -19.06
CA PRO A 12 -1.16 -9.14 -19.87
C PRO A 12 0.09 -8.23 -19.97
N ASP A 13 -0.09 -6.92 -19.82
CA ASP A 13 1.00 -5.96 -19.92
C ASP A 13 1.98 -6.11 -18.75
N VAL A 14 1.51 -6.50 -17.56
CA VAL A 14 2.37 -6.78 -16.41
C VAL A 14 3.32 -7.95 -16.69
N VAL A 15 2.83 -8.99 -17.37
CA VAL A 15 3.68 -10.12 -17.78
C VAL A 15 4.64 -9.69 -18.89
N ARG A 16 4.18 -8.88 -19.85
CA ARG A 16 5.00 -8.38 -20.96
C ARG A 16 6.14 -7.49 -20.47
N GLU A 17 5.85 -6.55 -19.58
CA GLU A 17 6.80 -5.58 -19.01
C GLU A 17 7.78 -6.21 -18.02
N SER A 18 7.40 -7.29 -17.35
CA SER A 18 8.31 -7.99 -16.44
C SER A 18 9.53 -8.59 -17.13
N ARG A 19 9.42 -8.99 -18.41
CA ARG A 19 10.52 -9.63 -19.16
C ARG A 19 11.73 -8.73 -19.36
N PRO A 20 11.62 -7.52 -19.95
CA PRO A 20 12.77 -6.62 -20.11
C PRO A 20 13.34 -6.20 -18.75
N VAL A 21 12.51 -6.01 -17.73
CA VAL A 21 12.96 -5.69 -16.37
C VAL A 21 13.80 -6.82 -15.78
N VAL A 22 13.37 -8.08 -15.92
CA VAL A 22 14.14 -9.24 -15.46
C VAL A 22 15.49 -9.35 -16.20
N LEU A 23 15.51 -9.12 -17.51
CA LEU A 23 16.74 -9.14 -18.30
C LEU A 23 17.70 -8.01 -17.89
N LEU A 24 17.19 -6.80 -17.72
CA LEU A 24 17.98 -5.65 -17.28
C LEU A 24 18.57 -5.88 -15.88
N LEU A 25 17.75 -6.26 -14.90
CA LEU A 25 18.19 -6.52 -13.54
C LEU A 25 19.16 -7.70 -13.48
N GLY A 26 18.93 -8.74 -14.28
CA GLY A 26 19.85 -9.87 -14.42
C GLY A 26 21.20 -9.45 -15.00
N GLY A 27 21.20 -8.62 -16.05
CA GLY A 27 22.42 -8.04 -16.62
C GLY A 27 23.19 -7.18 -15.63
N VAL A 28 22.50 -6.30 -14.90
CA VAL A 28 23.11 -5.47 -13.85
C VAL A 28 23.66 -6.33 -12.71
N ALA A 29 22.97 -7.41 -12.33
CA ALA A 29 23.47 -8.34 -11.33
C ALA A 29 24.79 -8.99 -11.79
N LEU A 30 24.85 -9.47 -13.04
CA LEU A 30 26.07 -10.05 -13.61
C LEU A 30 27.21 -9.02 -13.69
N LEU A 31 26.92 -7.77 -14.04
CA LEU A 31 27.90 -6.69 -14.02
C LEU A 31 28.41 -6.38 -12.60
N ALA A 32 27.53 -6.36 -11.60
CA ALA A 32 27.91 -6.17 -10.19
C ALA A 32 28.81 -7.30 -9.69
N LEU A 33 28.54 -8.54 -10.13
CA LEU A 33 29.40 -9.69 -9.86
C LEU A 33 30.75 -9.61 -10.60
N GLY A 34 30.77 -8.98 -11.78
CA GLY A 34 31.96 -8.76 -12.60
C GLY A 34 32.85 -7.60 -12.15
N LEU A 35 32.29 -6.63 -11.40
CA LEU A 35 32.98 -5.41 -10.93
C LEU A 35 34.36 -5.68 -10.26
N PRO A 36 34.48 -6.69 -9.38
CA PRO A 36 35.76 -7.11 -8.79
C PRO A 36 36.89 -7.39 -9.78
N PHE A 37 36.57 -7.94 -10.95
CA PHE A 37 37.55 -8.35 -11.96
C PHE A 37 37.95 -7.22 -12.90
N LEU A 38 37.22 -6.10 -12.87
CA LEU A 38 37.47 -4.92 -13.71
C LEU A 38 38.19 -3.80 -12.94
N ALA A 39 38.40 -3.97 -11.63
CA ALA A 39 39.04 -2.98 -10.79
C ALA A 39 40.56 -3.21 -10.77
N ASP A 40 41.32 -2.32 -11.42
CA ASP A 40 42.78 -2.32 -11.34
C ASP A 40 43.25 -1.61 -10.06
N GLY A 41 44.08 -2.31 -9.27
CA GLY A 41 44.87 -1.72 -8.17
C GLY A 41 44.72 -2.41 -6.81
N ASP A 42 45.86 -2.67 -6.16
CA ASP A 42 45.99 -3.38 -4.87
C ASP A 42 45.25 -2.70 -3.69
N ARG A 43 44.88 -1.42 -3.80
CA ARG A 43 44.23 -0.66 -2.72
C ARG A 43 42.70 -0.78 -2.70
N VAL A 44 42.11 -1.52 -3.64
CA VAL A 44 40.66 -1.56 -3.87
C VAL A 44 40.03 -2.94 -3.53
N ALA A 45 40.81 -3.87 -2.95
CA ALA A 45 40.50 -5.30 -2.97
C ALA A 45 39.20 -5.74 -2.25
N TRP A 46 38.92 -5.29 -1.02
CA TRP A 46 37.79 -5.88 -0.26
C TRP A 46 36.46 -5.14 -0.45
N GLY A 47 36.49 -3.80 -0.49
CA GLY A 47 35.29 -2.96 -0.55
C GLY A 47 34.50 -3.17 -1.83
N ILE A 48 35.20 -3.33 -2.97
CA ILE A 48 34.55 -3.64 -4.25
C ILE A 48 33.98 -5.04 -4.28
N HIS A 49 34.62 -6.03 -3.65
CA HIS A 49 34.09 -7.39 -3.57
C HIS A 49 32.80 -7.44 -2.75
N VAL A 50 32.78 -6.75 -1.60
CA VAL A 50 31.57 -6.63 -0.78
C VAL A 50 30.47 -5.88 -1.51
N LEU A 51 30.80 -4.75 -2.15
CA LEU A 51 29.83 -3.97 -2.92
C LEU A 51 29.27 -4.75 -4.11
N GLY A 52 30.12 -5.47 -4.85
CA GLY A 52 29.75 -6.32 -5.96
C GLY A 52 28.84 -7.48 -5.53
N LEU A 53 29.17 -8.15 -4.42
CA LEU A 53 28.35 -9.21 -3.84
C LEU A 53 26.98 -8.68 -3.37
N VAL A 54 26.96 -7.58 -2.63
CA VAL A 54 25.72 -6.96 -2.17
C VAL A 54 24.86 -6.53 -3.35
N GLY A 55 25.47 -5.88 -4.36
CA GLY A 55 24.80 -5.51 -5.60
C GLY A 55 24.20 -6.71 -6.32
N PHE A 56 24.99 -7.78 -6.52
CA PHE A 56 24.52 -9.02 -7.13
C PHE A 56 23.32 -9.60 -6.37
N LEU A 57 23.40 -9.75 -5.05
CA LEU A 57 22.32 -10.33 -4.25
C LEU A 57 21.04 -9.50 -4.34
N VAL A 58 21.15 -8.17 -4.30
CA VAL A 58 20.01 -7.27 -4.43
C VAL A 58 19.39 -7.40 -5.83
N PHE A 59 20.16 -7.19 -6.90
CA PHE A 59 19.62 -7.18 -8.26
C PHE A 59 19.15 -8.56 -8.72
N ALA A 60 19.89 -9.63 -8.42
CA ALA A 60 19.47 -11.00 -8.73
C ALA A 60 18.23 -11.41 -7.93
N GLY A 61 18.15 -11.02 -6.65
CA GLY A 61 16.99 -11.22 -5.81
C GLY A 61 15.74 -10.53 -6.37
N THR A 62 15.87 -9.27 -6.80
CA THR A 62 14.78 -8.52 -7.44
C THR A 62 14.40 -9.14 -8.79
N ALA A 63 15.35 -9.52 -9.63
CA ALA A 63 15.09 -10.18 -10.90
C ALA A 63 14.33 -11.51 -10.72
N TYR A 64 14.77 -12.34 -9.77
CA TYR A 64 14.11 -13.59 -9.42
C TYR A 64 12.69 -13.36 -8.89
N HIS A 65 12.50 -12.36 -8.03
CA HIS A 65 11.18 -11.98 -7.53
C HIS A 65 10.25 -11.58 -8.67
N SER A 66 10.69 -10.69 -9.57
CA SER A 66 9.92 -10.25 -10.73
C SER A 66 9.55 -11.41 -11.65
N LEU A 67 10.49 -12.33 -11.91
CA LEU A 67 10.22 -13.54 -12.70
C LEU A 67 9.18 -14.45 -12.03
N ARG A 68 9.24 -14.63 -10.71
CA ARG A 68 8.24 -15.41 -9.98
C ARG A 68 6.85 -14.80 -10.04
N VAL A 69 6.74 -13.47 -9.95
CA VAL A 69 5.45 -12.77 -10.09
C VAL A 69 4.89 -13.00 -11.48
N ALA A 70 5.68 -12.81 -12.53
CA ALA A 70 5.28 -13.03 -13.92
C ALA A 70 4.79 -14.46 -14.17
N ARG A 71 5.53 -15.46 -13.69
CA ARG A 71 5.16 -16.88 -13.83
C ARG A 71 3.88 -17.26 -13.07
N ARG A 72 3.57 -16.57 -11.98
CA ARG A 72 2.39 -16.84 -11.15
C ARG A 72 1.17 -16.06 -11.57
N ALA A 73 1.30 -15.06 -12.45
CA ALA A 73 0.20 -14.20 -12.88
C ALA A 73 -1.02 -15.00 -13.42
N PRO A 74 -0.88 -16.04 -14.25
CA PRO A 74 -2.04 -16.82 -14.73
C PRO A 74 -2.82 -17.48 -13.59
N ALA A 75 -2.11 -17.92 -12.55
CA ALA A 75 -2.72 -18.58 -11.39
C ALA A 75 -3.36 -17.61 -10.38
N ARG A 76 -3.29 -16.30 -10.64
CA ARG A 76 -3.87 -15.24 -9.80
C ARG A 76 -5.19 -14.69 -10.33
N ALA A 77 -5.68 -15.18 -11.48
CA ALA A 77 -7.00 -14.79 -11.98
C ALA A 77 -8.09 -15.15 -10.96
N VAL A 78 -9.06 -14.26 -10.79
CA VAL A 78 -10.14 -14.41 -9.79
C VAL A 78 -11.47 -14.52 -10.51
N THR A 79 -12.26 -15.52 -10.15
CA THR A 79 -13.63 -15.66 -10.63
C THR A 79 -14.60 -15.34 -9.51
N ILE A 80 -15.69 -14.66 -9.82
CA ILE A 80 -16.74 -14.26 -8.88
C ILE A 80 -18.11 -14.70 -9.38
N ASP A 81 -19.03 -14.95 -8.45
CA ASP A 81 -20.43 -15.19 -8.74
C ASP A 81 -21.35 -14.70 -7.59
N GLY A 82 -22.60 -15.16 -7.60
CA GLY A 82 -23.57 -14.85 -6.54
C GLY A 82 -23.20 -15.39 -5.15
N ASP A 83 -22.43 -16.48 -5.06
CA ASP A 83 -22.11 -17.17 -3.81
C ASP A 83 -20.85 -16.62 -3.16
N GLY A 84 -19.86 -16.26 -3.97
CA GLY A 84 -18.57 -15.79 -3.49
C GLY A 84 -17.55 -15.53 -4.59
N LEU A 85 -16.29 -15.76 -4.24
CA LEU A 85 -15.17 -15.63 -5.16
C LEU A 85 -14.07 -16.66 -4.89
N TRP A 86 -13.34 -17.05 -5.93
CA TRP A 86 -12.25 -18.03 -5.86
C TRP A 86 -11.15 -17.74 -6.88
N LEU A 87 -10.00 -18.38 -6.70
CA LEU A 87 -8.93 -18.36 -7.71
C LEU A 87 -9.33 -19.28 -8.87
N THR A 88 -9.20 -18.80 -10.09
CA THR A 88 -9.66 -19.48 -11.31
C THR A 88 -8.98 -20.84 -11.53
N MET A 89 -7.73 -21.00 -11.08
CA MET A 89 -7.02 -22.29 -11.13
C MET A 89 -7.50 -23.32 -10.11
N SER A 90 -8.32 -22.91 -9.14
CA SER A 90 -8.91 -23.79 -8.14
C SER A 90 -10.37 -24.09 -8.51
N PRO A 91 -10.82 -25.34 -8.46
CA PRO A 91 -12.23 -25.66 -8.67
C PRO A 91 -13.09 -24.98 -7.59
N LYS A 92 -14.29 -24.52 -7.96
CA LYS A 92 -15.19 -23.74 -7.09
C LYS A 92 -15.44 -24.47 -5.76
N GLU A 93 -15.64 -25.78 -5.81
CA GLU A 93 -15.95 -26.63 -4.65
C GLU A 93 -14.86 -26.58 -3.57
N ARG A 94 -13.61 -26.33 -3.95
CA ARG A 94 -12.46 -26.26 -3.02
C ARG A 94 -12.00 -24.84 -2.76
N GLY A 95 -12.16 -23.93 -3.72
CA GLY A 95 -11.61 -22.58 -3.70
C GLY A 95 -12.59 -21.48 -3.30
N LEU A 96 -13.89 -21.78 -3.20
CA LEU A 96 -14.93 -20.77 -2.94
C LEU A 96 -14.76 -20.12 -1.57
N VAL A 97 -14.52 -18.82 -1.60
CA VAL A 97 -14.65 -17.94 -0.45
C VAL A 97 -16.03 -17.29 -0.51
N PRO A 98 -16.99 -17.72 0.32
CA PRO A 98 -18.34 -17.19 0.26
C PRO A 98 -18.39 -15.75 0.76
N TRP A 99 -19.27 -14.91 0.19
CA TRP A 99 -19.37 -13.49 0.54
C TRP A 99 -19.54 -13.25 2.06
N ARG A 100 -20.31 -14.11 2.73
CA ARG A 100 -20.57 -14.07 4.18
C ARG A 100 -19.35 -14.37 5.07
N ALA A 101 -18.30 -15.00 4.53
CA ALA A 101 -17.07 -15.28 5.27
C ALA A 101 -16.16 -14.06 5.35
N ILE A 102 -16.28 -13.13 4.40
CA ILE A 102 -15.48 -11.90 4.36
C ILE A 102 -16.00 -10.94 5.42
N ARG A 103 -15.13 -10.54 6.34
CA ARG A 103 -15.46 -9.65 7.47
C ARG A 103 -14.65 -8.36 7.50
N GLY A 104 -13.63 -8.24 6.65
CA GLY A 104 -12.84 -7.04 6.54
C GLY A 104 -11.85 -7.11 5.39
N PHE A 105 -10.99 -6.10 5.33
CA PHE A 105 -10.05 -5.88 4.24
C PHE A 105 -8.68 -5.54 4.80
N ARG A 106 -7.62 -5.98 4.12
CA ARG A 106 -6.26 -5.59 4.45
C ARG A 106 -5.50 -5.25 3.18
N GLU A 107 -5.09 -3.99 3.06
CA GLU A 107 -4.26 -3.55 1.94
C GLU A 107 -2.79 -3.86 2.22
N ARG A 108 -2.12 -4.44 1.23
CA ARG A 108 -0.68 -4.66 1.26
C ARG A 108 -0.05 -3.80 0.18
N PHE A 109 0.20 -2.54 0.50
CA PHE A 109 0.75 -1.55 -0.44
C PHE A 109 2.03 -2.05 -1.13
N MET A 110 2.98 -2.59 -0.38
CA MET A 110 4.27 -3.05 -0.93
C MET A 110 4.13 -4.24 -1.90
N THR A 111 3.10 -5.07 -1.72
CA THR A 111 2.85 -6.21 -2.61
C THR A 111 1.66 -5.97 -3.54
N GLN A 112 1.18 -4.73 -3.64
CA GLN A 112 0.12 -4.29 -4.56
C GLN A 112 -1.11 -5.22 -4.59
N ARG A 113 -1.60 -5.62 -3.41
CA ARG A 113 -2.76 -6.51 -3.29
C ARG A 113 -3.70 -6.12 -2.16
N LEU A 114 -4.97 -6.46 -2.34
CA LEU A 114 -6.03 -6.40 -1.35
C LEU A 114 -6.31 -7.80 -0.82
N GLU A 115 -6.09 -8.02 0.47
CA GLU A 115 -6.46 -9.26 1.14
C GLU A 115 -7.87 -9.13 1.72
N LEU A 116 -8.72 -10.09 1.40
CA LEU A 116 -10.02 -10.26 2.03
C LEU A 116 -9.82 -11.11 3.29
N VAL A 117 -10.28 -10.64 4.44
CA VAL A 117 -10.03 -11.30 5.73
C VAL A 117 -11.31 -11.79 6.40
N ASP A 118 -11.18 -12.85 7.19
CA ASP A 118 -12.25 -13.40 8.01
C ASP A 118 -12.43 -12.64 9.34
N GLY A 119 -13.35 -13.10 10.18
CA GLY A 119 -13.60 -12.51 11.51
C GLY A 119 -12.43 -12.64 12.49
N ARG A 120 -11.43 -13.48 12.19
CA ARG A 120 -10.19 -13.66 12.96
C ARG A 120 -8.99 -12.94 12.31
N ARG A 121 -9.23 -12.04 11.35
CA ARG A 121 -8.19 -11.30 10.59
C ARG A 121 -7.25 -12.21 9.77
N ARG A 122 -7.65 -13.45 9.49
CA ARG A 122 -6.90 -14.36 8.60
C ARG A 122 -7.24 -14.05 7.14
N ALA A 123 -6.24 -14.06 6.28
CA ALA A 123 -6.45 -13.85 4.85
C ALA A 123 -7.16 -15.07 4.24
N LEU A 124 -8.31 -14.83 3.62
CA LEU A 124 -9.10 -15.83 2.90
C LEU A 124 -8.64 -15.92 1.45
N ILE A 125 -8.53 -14.77 0.79
CA ILE A 125 -8.05 -14.65 -0.59
C ILE A 125 -7.40 -13.28 -0.80
N SER A 126 -6.46 -13.21 -1.73
CA SER A 126 -5.75 -11.98 -2.12
C SER A 126 -6.10 -11.60 -3.55
N LEU A 127 -6.49 -10.35 -3.76
CA LEU A 127 -6.80 -9.76 -5.05
C LEU A 127 -5.65 -8.84 -5.45
N GLU A 128 -4.97 -9.14 -6.55
CA GLU A 128 -3.88 -8.31 -7.06
C GLU A 128 -4.44 -7.04 -7.71
N TYR A 129 -3.79 -5.88 -7.54
CA TYR A 129 -4.22 -4.62 -8.15
C TYR A 129 -4.06 -4.60 -9.66
N GLN A 130 -3.21 -5.49 -10.19
CA GLN A 130 -2.96 -5.70 -11.60
C GLN A 130 -4.05 -6.54 -12.30
N LEU A 131 -5.15 -6.90 -11.61
CA LEU A 131 -6.28 -7.53 -12.27
C LEU A 131 -6.96 -6.53 -13.22
N THR A 132 -7.17 -6.95 -14.46
CA THR A 132 -7.91 -6.17 -15.46
C THR A 132 -9.32 -5.90 -14.93
N GLY A 133 -9.72 -4.63 -14.86
CA GLY A 133 -11.01 -4.27 -14.27
C GLY A 133 -11.06 -4.38 -12.74
N PHE A 134 -9.93 -4.29 -12.04
CA PHE A 134 -9.87 -4.33 -10.58
C PHE A 134 -10.83 -3.33 -9.92
N GLU A 135 -11.07 -2.15 -10.51
CA GLU A 135 -12.05 -1.19 -10.01
C GLU A 135 -13.45 -1.79 -9.86
N ARG A 136 -13.87 -2.51 -10.90
CA ARG A 136 -15.17 -3.18 -10.95
C ARG A 136 -15.22 -4.30 -9.92
N LEU A 137 -14.17 -5.14 -9.86
CA LEU A 137 -14.05 -6.20 -8.85
C LEU A 137 -14.15 -5.63 -7.44
N ARG A 138 -13.42 -4.55 -7.15
CA ARG A 138 -13.44 -3.85 -5.86
C ARG A 138 -14.83 -3.31 -5.54
N ALA A 139 -15.49 -2.67 -6.50
CA ALA A 139 -16.85 -2.16 -6.32
C ALA A 139 -17.85 -3.29 -6.00
N ILE A 140 -17.75 -4.43 -6.70
CA ILE A 140 -18.59 -5.61 -6.44
C ILE A 140 -18.33 -6.15 -5.04
N VAL A 141 -17.06 -6.33 -4.67
CA VAL A 141 -16.66 -6.82 -3.34
C VAL A 141 -17.20 -5.89 -2.25
N LEU A 142 -17.05 -4.57 -2.41
CA LEU A 142 -17.57 -3.57 -1.49
C LEU A 142 -19.10 -3.67 -1.36
N ALA A 143 -19.81 -3.72 -2.48
CA ALA A 143 -21.27 -3.81 -2.49
C ALA A 143 -21.79 -5.09 -1.82
N ARG A 144 -21.16 -6.24 -2.10
CA ARG A 144 -21.55 -7.55 -1.56
C ARG A 144 -21.24 -7.72 -0.08
N THR A 145 -20.24 -7.00 0.44
CA THR A 145 -19.82 -7.09 1.85
C THR A 145 -20.41 -5.97 2.72
N ALA A 146 -20.91 -4.88 2.14
CA ALA A 146 -21.49 -3.76 2.88
C ALA A 146 -22.64 -4.18 3.82
N ALA A 147 -23.49 -5.12 3.39
CA ALA A 147 -24.60 -5.65 4.21
C ALA A 147 -24.12 -6.55 5.37
N VAL A 148 -22.93 -7.14 5.25
CA VAL A 148 -22.34 -8.06 6.24
C VAL A 148 -21.53 -7.31 7.30
N ALA A 149 -21.16 -6.06 7.02
CA ALA A 149 -20.48 -5.18 7.96
C ALA A 149 -21.40 -4.88 9.16
N ARG A 150 -21.03 -5.35 10.35
CA ARG A 150 -21.83 -5.23 11.58
C ARG A 150 -22.20 -3.76 11.86
N PRO A 151 -23.44 -3.45 12.30
CA PRO A 151 -23.72 -2.16 12.93
C PRO A 151 -22.96 -2.14 14.26
N ARG A 152 -21.90 -1.34 14.36
CA ARG A 152 -21.21 -1.14 15.64
C ARG A 152 -21.58 0.23 16.18
N ALA A 153 -22.24 0.24 17.34
CA ALA A 153 -22.52 1.43 18.14
C ALA A 153 -21.27 1.98 18.86
N GLN A 154 -20.09 1.40 18.60
CA GLN A 154 -18.83 1.74 19.27
C GLN A 154 -17.91 2.50 18.35
N SER A 155 -17.13 3.41 18.92
CA SER A 155 -16.10 4.15 18.19
C SER A 155 -15.03 3.20 17.64
N VAL A 156 -14.67 3.35 16.36
CA VAL A 156 -13.60 2.58 15.73
C VAL A 156 -12.40 3.50 15.50
N SER A 157 -11.22 3.08 15.94
CA SER A 157 -9.98 3.82 15.74
C SER A 157 -9.09 3.15 14.70
N PHE A 158 -8.60 3.95 13.76
CA PHE A 158 -7.60 3.59 12.77
C PHE A 158 -6.33 4.40 13.04
N SER A 159 -5.17 3.78 13.06
CA SER A 159 -3.91 4.47 13.36
C SER A 159 -2.77 3.93 12.53
N ARG A 160 -1.81 4.81 12.20
CA ARG A 160 -0.56 4.40 11.56
C ARG A 160 0.22 3.43 12.46
N SER A 161 1.02 2.58 11.84
CA SER A 161 1.85 1.62 12.56
C SER A 161 3.00 2.32 13.28
N VAL A 162 3.48 1.73 14.38
CA VAL A 162 4.67 2.22 15.11
C VAL A 162 5.88 2.33 14.17
N ALA A 163 6.01 1.40 13.22
CA ALA A 163 7.07 1.41 12.22
C ALA A 163 7.09 2.72 11.40
N HIS A 164 5.92 3.29 11.05
CA HIS A 164 5.87 4.56 10.33
C HIS A 164 6.50 5.70 11.14
N HIS A 165 6.19 5.77 12.43
CA HIS A 165 6.75 6.78 13.34
C HIS A 165 8.26 6.58 13.55
N ALA A 166 8.70 5.32 13.73
CA ALA A 166 10.10 4.98 13.89
C ALA A 166 10.93 5.32 12.64
N ILE A 167 10.41 5.04 11.44
CA ILE A 167 11.08 5.37 10.18
C ILE A 167 11.20 6.89 10.02
N ALA A 168 10.12 7.65 10.24
CA ALA A 168 10.18 9.11 10.15
C ALA A 168 11.21 9.70 11.11
N LEU A 169 11.23 9.23 12.36
CA LEU A 169 12.21 9.64 13.36
C LEU A 169 13.64 9.25 12.96
N GLY A 170 13.83 8.02 12.47
CA GLY A 170 15.11 7.54 11.97
C GLY A 170 15.65 8.36 10.79
N CYS A 171 14.78 8.75 9.84
CA CYS A 171 15.15 9.64 8.74
C CYS A 171 15.58 11.02 9.24
N VAL A 172 14.85 11.61 10.20
CA VAL A 172 15.21 12.91 10.78
C VAL A 172 16.58 12.84 11.46
N ILE A 173 16.81 11.83 12.31
CA ILE A 173 18.08 11.64 13.01
C ILE A 173 19.22 11.38 12.01
N GLY A 174 19.00 10.50 11.03
CA GLY A 174 19.99 10.15 10.02
C GLY A 174 20.40 11.34 9.15
N PHE A 175 19.43 12.12 8.66
CA PHE A 175 19.72 13.32 7.87
C PHE A 175 20.36 14.42 8.70
N ALA A 176 19.97 14.59 9.97
CA ALA A 176 20.63 15.54 10.88
C ALA A 176 22.09 15.14 11.17
N ALA A 177 22.36 13.86 11.43
CA ALA A 177 23.70 13.34 11.65
C ALA A 177 24.57 13.48 10.39
N MET A 178 24.01 13.19 9.22
CA MET A 178 24.69 13.39 7.93
C MET A 178 25.01 14.86 7.68
N ALA A 179 24.06 15.76 7.92
CA ALA A 179 24.28 17.20 7.78
C ALA A 179 25.39 17.70 8.72
N TRP A 180 25.39 17.23 9.96
CA TRP A 180 26.43 17.55 10.95
C TRP A 180 27.81 17.03 10.54
N TYR A 181 27.89 15.76 10.13
CA TYR A 181 29.15 15.13 9.73
C TYR A 181 29.79 15.85 8.52
N LEU A 182 28.97 16.22 7.54
CA LEU A 182 29.44 16.85 6.31
C LEU A 182 29.62 18.36 6.41
N ARG A 183 29.33 18.97 7.58
CA ARG A 183 29.38 20.43 7.78
C ARG A 183 30.74 21.06 7.47
N ALA A 184 31.83 20.34 7.75
CA ALA A 184 33.19 20.84 7.56
C ALA A 184 33.70 20.68 6.12
N GLY A 185 33.18 19.69 5.37
CA GLY A 185 33.63 19.38 4.01
C GLY A 185 32.85 20.12 2.92
N SER A 186 31.56 20.41 3.15
CA SER A 186 30.73 21.18 2.22
C SER A 186 29.49 21.73 2.89
N TRP A 187 29.39 23.06 2.97
CA TRP A 187 28.20 23.73 3.49
C TRP A 187 26.95 23.43 2.64
N VAL A 188 27.11 23.16 1.34
CA VAL A 188 26.01 22.83 0.42
C VAL A 188 25.40 21.48 0.79
N VAL A 189 26.23 20.45 0.98
CA VAL A 189 25.75 19.10 1.31
C VAL A 189 25.13 19.06 2.72
N SER A 190 25.72 19.80 3.65
CA SER A 190 25.15 20.01 4.99
C SER A 190 23.78 20.70 4.91
N GLY A 191 23.67 21.77 4.12
CA GLY A 191 22.42 22.48 3.87
C GLY A 191 21.34 21.59 3.25
N LEU A 192 21.70 20.71 2.32
CA LEU A 192 20.78 19.74 1.73
C LEU A 192 20.27 18.72 2.77
N GLY A 193 21.14 18.23 3.65
CA GLY A 193 20.74 17.35 4.75
C GLY A 193 19.73 18.02 5.69
N LEU A 194 19.95 19.29 6.05
CA LEU A 194 19.00 20.07 6.85
C LEU A 194 17.68 20.31 6.12
N LEU A 195 17.70 20.59 4.82
CA LEU A 195 16.50 20.74 4.02
C LEU A 195 15.68 19.45 4.01
N LEU A 196 16.32 18.28 3.87
CA LEU A 196 15.65 16.98 3.95
C LEU A 196 15.00 16.75 5.31
N VAL A 197 15.66 17.15 6.42
CA VAL A 197 15.05 17.13 7.76
C VAL A 197 13.76 17.95 7.78
N VAL A 198 13.79 19.18 7.27
CA VAL A 198 12.60 20.06 7.22
C VAL A 198 11.49 19.43 6.37
N VAL A 199 11.81 18.87 5.21
CA VAL A 199 10.85 18.20 4.33
C VAL A 199 10.20 17.01 5.01
N VAL A 200 11.00 16.10 5.61
CA VAL A 200 10.47 14.91 6.31
C VAL A 200 9.64 15.31 7.53
N ALA A 201 10.11 16.27 8.32
CA ALA A 201 9.39 16.75 9.50
C ALA A 201 8.05 17.39 9.10
N ARG A 202 8.04 18.23 8.06
CA ARG A 202 6.81 18.85 7.54
C ARG A 202 5.82 17.80 7.03
N GLU A 203 6.29 16.84 6.24
CA GLU A 203 5.46 15.75 5.72
C GLU A 203 4.84 14.96 6.89
N TYR A 204 5.64 14.60 7.89
CA TYR A 204 5.19 13.89 9.08
C TYR A 204 4.14 14.68 9.89
N LEU A 205 4.41 15.95 10.21
CA LEU A 205 3.52 16.83 10.99
C LEU A 205 2.19 17.15 10.27
N THR A 206 2.18 17.09 8.94
CA THR A 206 0.98 17.35 8.13
C THR A 206 0.17 16.08 7.83
N THR A 207 0.74 14.90 8.07
CA THR A 207 0.11 13.61 7.80
C THR A 207 -0.84 13.18 8.93
N VAL A 208 -2.01 12.64 8.57
CA VAL A 208 -2.96 12.07 9.53
C VAL A 208 -2.37 10.78 10.14
N CYS A 209 -2.28 10.76 11.47
CA CYS A 209 -1.75 9.62 12.23
C CYS A 209 -2.83 8.70 12.77
N LYS A 210 -3.99 9.26 13.13
CA LYS A 210 -5.09 8.50 13.74
C LYS A 210 -6.44 9.10 13.33
N VAL A 211 -7.41 8.24 13.08
CA VAL A 211 -8.81 8.57 12.84
C VAL A 211 -9.67 7.79 13.81
N VAL A 212 -10.58 8.47 14.51
CA VAL A 212 -11.59 7.83 15.35
C VAL A 212 -12.96 8.17 14.78
N VAL A 213 -13.69 7.17 14.34
CA VAL A 213 -15.06 7.31 13.85
C VAL A 213 -16.01 7.07 15.00
N SER A 214 -16.90 8.02 15.27
CA SER A 214 -17.90 7.97 16.34
C SER A 214 -19.27 8.41 15.81
N PRO A 215 -20.37 8.11 16.52
CA PRO A 215 -21.69 8.61 16.14
C PRO A 215 -21.79 10.15 16.08
N ALA A 216 -20.99 10.86 16.88
CA ALA A 216 -20.98 12.32 16.92
C ALA A 216 -20.17 12.96 15.78
N GLY A 217 -19.28 12.20 15.13
CA GLY A 217 -18.37 12.73 14.13
C GLY A 217 -17.08 11.94 13.98
N VAL A 218 -16.18 12.48 13.17
CA VAL A 218 -14.90 11.90 12.82
C VAL A 218 -13.78 12.73 13.46
N HIS A 219 -13.06 12.15 14.41
CA HIS A 219 -11.88 12.77 14.99
C HIS A 219 -10.64 12.42 14.18
N VAL A 220 -9.99 13.42 13.59
CA VAL A 220 -8.77 13.31 12.80
C VAL A 220 -7.61 13.87 13.60
N ALA A 221 -6.63 13.04 13.92
CA ALA A 221 -5.44 13.40 14.67
C ALA A 221 -4.18 13.33 13.81
N TYR A 222 -3.33 14.34 14.00
CA TYR A 222 -2.00 14.52 13.45
C TYR A 222 -0.98 14.50 14.61
N PRO A 223 0.34 14.49 14.37
CA PRO A 223 1.29 14.59 15.46
C PRO A 223 1.10 15.92 16.23
N GLY A 224 0.76 15.84 17.52
CA GLY A 224 0.59 17.00 18.40
C GLY A 224 -0.67 17.85 18.20
N ARG A 225 -1.55 17.52 17.25
CA ARG A 225 -2.80 18.27 17.00
C ARG A 225 -3.93 17.35 16.56
N GLY A 226 -5.17 17.70 16.87
CA GLY A 226 -6.36 16.94 16.45
C GLY A 226 -7.53 17.86 16.15
N ARG A 227 -8.43 17.38 15.29
CA ARG A 227 -9.68 18.07 14.97
C ARG A 227 -10.81 17.07 14.90
N THR A 228 -11.92 17.37 15.57
CA THR A 228 -13.18 16.63 15.39
C THR A 228 -14.00 17.31 14.30
N VAL A 229 -14.47 16.53 13.34
CA VAL A 229 -15.35 16.97 12.25
C VAL A 229 -16.74 16.38 12.51
N PRO A 230 -17.74 17.20 12.82
CA PRO A 230 -19.13 16.76 12.98
C PRO A 230 -19.67 16.11 11.71
N VAL A 231 -20.57 15.13 11.84
CA VAL A 231 -21.22 14.47 10.69
C VAL A 231 -21.91 15.48 9.76
N SER A 232 -22.54 16.51 10.34
CA SER A 232 -23.24 17.56 9.59
C SER A 232 -22.33 18.43 8.70
N GLU A 233 -21.03 18.52 9.04
CA GLU A 233 -20.04 19.25 8.24
C GLU A 233 -19.49 18.41 7.09
N ILE A 234 -19.69 17.09 7.10
CA ILE A 234 -19.16 16.21 6.07
C ILE A 234 -20.09 16.26 4.86
N ALA A 235 -19.59 16.79 3.75
CA ALA A 235 -20.33 16.91 2.50
C ALA A 235 -20.46 15.56 1.78
N SER A 236 -19.34 14.84 1.67
CA SER A 236 -19.28 13.55 0.99
C SER A 236 -18.00 12.79 1.34
N LEU A 237 -18.01 11.48 1.12
CA LEU A 237 -16.82 10.61 1.16
C LEU A 237 -16.49 10.14 -0.25
N GLN A 238 -15.21 10.13 -0.59
CA GLN A 238 -14.73 9.54 -1.84
C GLN A 238 -13.63 8.53 -1.53
N LEU A 239 -13.68 7.36 -2.16
CA LEU A 239 -12.56 6.43 -2.23
C LEU A 239 -11.81 6.77 -3.52
N ALA A 240 -10.58 7.26 -3.38
CA ALA A 240 -9.72 7.62 -4.50
C ALA A 240 -8.56 6.64 -4.61
N ASP A 241 -8.07 6.43 -5.83
CA ASP A 241 -6.80 5.74 -6.05
C ASP A 241 -5.77 6.72 -6.57
N LEU A 242 -4.62 6.72 -5.94
CA LEU A 242 -3.44 7.40 -6.40
C LEU A 242 -2.53 6.37 -7.07
N LEU A 243 -2.12 6.68 -8.30
CA LEU A 243 -1.02 6.01 -8.96
C LEU A 243 0.24 6.80 -8.63
N ASP A 244 1.08 6.25 -7.77
CA ASP A 244 2.35 6.84 -7.36
C ASP A 244 3.50 5.90 -7.76
N MET A 245 4.35 6.33 -8.69
CA MET A 245 5.47 5.53 -9.22
C MET A 245 5.05 4.13 -9.73
N GLY A 246 3.89 4.04 -10.40
CA GLY A 246 3.33 2.77 -10.89
C GLY A 246 2.72 1.88 -9.79
N MET A 247 2.77 2.30 -8.53
CA MET A 247 2.08 1.66 -7.42
C MET A 247 0.73 2.33 -7.18
N ARG A 248 -0.31 1.51 -7.09
CA ARG A 248 -1.63 1.95 -6.70
C ARG A 248 -1.72 2.04 -5.18
N ARG A 249 -2.30 3.14 -4.72
CA ARG A 249 -2.62 3.42 -3.32
C ARG A 249 -4.04 3.92 -3.21
N SER A 250 -4.89 3.17 -2.52
CA SER A 250 -6.22 3.67 -2.15
C SER A 250 -6.10 4.71 -1.04
N GLU A 251 -6.90 5.75 -1.09
CA GLU A 251 -7.05 6.76 -0.04
C GLU A 251 -8.53 7.12 0.15
N VAL A 252 -8.92 7.45 1.38
CA VAL A 252 -10.26 7.99 1.64
C VAL A 252 -10.17 9.51 1.74
N HIS A 253 -10.95 10.19 0.92
CA HIS A 253 -11.08 11.64 0.96
C HIS A 253 -12.36 12.02 1.71
N LEU A 254 -12.17 12.77 2.79
CA LEU A 254 -13.26 13.39 3.55
C LEU A 254 -13.47 14.82 3.05
N LEU A 255 -14.57 15.05 2.32
CA LEU A 255 -14.93 16.38 1.83
C LEU A 255 -15.78 17.09 2.90
N ILE A 256 -15.30 18.24 3.36
CA ILE A 256 -15.96 19.05 4.40
C ILE A 256 -16.62 20.25 3.72
N ARG A 257 -17.87 20.56 4.11
CA ARG A 257 -18.61 21.73 3.61
C ARG A 257 -17.80 23.01 3.87
N GLY A 258 -17.60 23.81 2.82
CA GLY A 258 -16.83 25.06 2.90
C GLY A 258 -15.30 24.91 2.92
N ALA A 259 -14.77 23.69 2.98
CA ALA A 259 -13.32 23.47 2.88
C ALA A 259 -12.87 23.42 1.41
N ARG A 260 -11.78 24.12 1.08
CA ARG A 260 -11.20 24.12 -0.27
C ARG A 260 -10.50 22.81 -0.65
N ARG A 261 -10.06 22.03 0.32
CA ARG A 261 -9.31 20.77 0.10
C ARG A 261 -9.88 19.65 0.96
N PRO A 262 -10.00 18.42 0.43
CA PRO A 262 -10.42 17.27 1.22
C PRO A 262 -9.34 16.91 2.25
N ILE A 263 -9.77 16.34 3.38
CA ILE A 263 -8.85 15.68 4.31
C ILE A 263 -8.55 14.30 3.73
N ARG A 264 -7.27 14.06 3.41
CA ARG A 264 -6.79 12.77 2.89
C ARG A 264 -6.49 11.82 4.05
N LEU A 265 -7.19 10.70 4.07
CA LEU A 265 -7.03 9.65 5.07
C LEU A 265 -6.37 8.45 4.38
N SER A 266 -5.07 8.29 4.58
CA SER A 266 -4.31 7.21 3.97
C SER A 266 -3.27 6.61 4.89
N GLY A 267 -2.94 5.34 4.67
CA GLY A 267 -1.90 4.63 5.39
C GLY A 267 -2.17 4.39 6.88
N LEU A 268 -3.44 4.37 7.31
CA LEU A 268 -3.86 4.25 8.72
C LEU A 268 -3.87 2.80 9.25
N GLY A 269 -2.87 2.00 8.85
CA GLY A 269 -2.65 0.63 9.31
C GLY A 269 -3.62 -0.43 8.76
N GLU A 270 -4.90 -0.09 8.63
CA GLU A 270 -5.95 -0.93 8.04
C GLU A 270 -6.20 -0.55 6.57
N SER A 271 -6.96 -1.38 5.85
CA SER A 271 -7.38 -1.10 4.48
C SER A 271 -8.18 0.20 4.37
N SER A 272 -7.86 1.03 3.39
CA SER A 272 -8.64 2.24 3.06
C SER A 272 -10.10 1.90 2.71
N LEU A 273 -10.37 0.69 2.22
CA LEU A 273 -11.73 0.20 1.98
C LEU A 273 -12.49 -0.05 3.29
N GLU A 274 -11.83 -0.61 4.31
CA GLU A 274 -12.46 -0.83 5.63
C GLU A 274 -12.80 0.52 6.27
N LEU A 275 -11.86 1.48 6.20
CA LEU A 275 -12.10 2.85 6.64
C LEU A 275 -13.27 3.49 5.87
N TYR A 276 -13.30 3.35 4.54
CA TYR A 276 -14.38 3.86 3.71
C TYR A 276 -15.74 3.27 4.09
N GLN A 277 -15.84 1.94 4.28
CA GLN A 277 -17.08 1.30 4.69
C GLN A 277 -17.56 1.77 6.06
N VAL A 278 -16.64 1.91 7.02
CA VAL A 278 -16.97 2.39 8.37
C VAL A 278 -17.46 3.83 8.34
N LEU A 279 -16.78 4.69 7.58
CA LEU A 279 -17.18 6.08 7.40
C LEU A 279 -18.51 6.20 6.65
N ALA A 280 -18.67 5.50 5.52
CA ALA A 280 -19.89 5.54 4.72
C ALA A 280 -21.11 5.16 5.57
N LYS A 281 -21.00 4.10 6.37
CA LYS A 281 -22.06 3.67 7.29
C LYS A 281 -22.35 4.65 8.41
N ALA A 282 -21.33 5.34 8.92
CA ALA A 282 -21.51 6.36 9.97
C ALA A 282 -22.19 7.62 9.43
N LEU A 283 -22.09 7.88 8.12
CA LEU A 283 -22.69 9.06 7.48
C LEU A 283 -24.05 8.80 6.85
N THR A 284 -24.46 7.55 6.62
CA THR A 284 -25.83 7.26 6.15
C THR A 284 -26.83 7.58 7.27
N PRO A 285 -27.77 8.53 7.09
CA PRO A 285 -28.81 8.79 8.09
C PRO A 285 -29.64 7.52 8.31
N ARG A 286 -29.94 7.22 9.57
CA ARG A 286 -30.93 6.19 9.94
C ARG A 286 -32.33 6.69 9.68
#